data_AF-R6Q5P0-F1
#
_entry.id   AF-R6Q5P0-F1
#
_cell.length_a   1.000
_cell.length_b   1.000
_cell.length_c   1.000
_cell.angle_alpha   90.00
_cell.angle_beta   90.00
_cell.angle_gamma   90.00
#
_symmetry.space_group_name_H-M   'P 1'
#
loop_
_entity.id
_entity.type
_entity.pdbx_description
1 polymer ?
#
loop_
_entity_poly.entity_id
_entity_poly.type
_entity_poly.pdbx_seq_one_letter_code
_entity_poly.pdbx_strand_id
1 'polypeptide(L)'
;MDDGRTISVDQRRKIFAIIRDISLWSGHEPEEIRQYLEWDFCSRAMREWFSLSDCDMTTAREFITYLISFCFHWGVPTKDSLLTQTDDIGKYLYLCLENRRCAICNRPAEVHHVDRIGMGMDREKVVHVGLNAIALCRAHHEEAHRRENALFADYHIYGIKLDKHLCKILNLRSGEQSSEKR
;
A
#
# COMPACT_ATOMS: atom_id res chain seq x y z
N MET A 1 18.61 -3.75 -18.68
CA MET A 1 18.04 -4.00 -20.02
C MET A 1 16.61 -3.49 -19.97
N ASP A 2 16.36 -2.41 -20.69
CA ASP A 2 15.05 -1.79 -20.84
C ASP A 2 14.18 -2.71 -21.71
N ASP A 3 12.98 -3.10 -21.25
CA ASP A 3 12.11 -4.10 -21.89
C ASP A 3 11.49 -3.57 -23.21
N GLY A 4 11.88 -2.39 -23.69
CA GLY A 4 11.35 -1.76 -24.90
C GLY A 4 9.84 -1.47 -24.84
N ARG A 5 9.22 -1.73 -23.68
CA ARG A 5 7.81 -1.52 -23.40
C ARG A 5 7.69 -0.21 -22.65
N THR A 6 7.14 0.76 -23.36
CA THR A 6 6.78 2.05 -22.81
C THR A 6 5.55 1.93 -21.92
N ILE A 7 5.35 2.93 -21.07
CA ILE A 7 4.18 3.11 -20.23
C ILE A 7 2.88 2.75 -20.96
N SER A 8 2.07 1.90 -20.34
CA SER A 8 0.79 1.50 -20.92
C SER A 8 -0.27 2.60 -20.79
N VAL A 9 -1.30 2.54 -21.65
CA VAL A 9 -2.46 3.45 -21.57
C VAL A 9 -3.14 3.37 -20.20
N ASP A 10 -3.21 2.18 -19.61
CA ASP A 10 -3.80 1.96 -18.29
C ASP A 10 -2.96 2.62 -17.18
N GLN A 11 -1.65 2.42 -17.19
CA GLN A 11 -0.72 3.09 -16.25
C GLN A 11 -0.84 4.59 -16.31
N ARG A 12 -0.81 5.15 -17.53
CA ARG A 12 -0.95 6.59 -17.73
C ARG A 12 -2.29 7.08 -17.17
N ARG A 13 -3.40 6.38 -17.46
CA ARG A 13 -4.72 6.71 -16.92
C ARG A 13 -4.75 6.69 -15.38
N LYS A 14 -4.14 5.68 -14.75
CA LYS A 14 -4.03 5.55 -13.29
C LYS A 14 -3.26 6.73 -12.67
N ILE A 15 -2.12 7.09 -13.26
CA ILE A 15 -1.30 8.23 -12.82
C ILE A 15 -2.11 9.53 -12.84
N PHE A 16 -2.76 9.83 -13.96
CA PHE A 16 -3.57 11.05 -14.08
C PHE A 16 -4.82 11.03 -13.19
N ALA A 17 -5.42 9.86 -12.92
CA ALA A 17 -6.52 9.74 -11.97
C ALA A 17 -6.08 10.11 -10.55
N ILE A 18 -4.95 9.57 -10.09
CA ILE A 18 -4.41 9.86 -8.75
C ILE A 18 -3.95 11.33 -8.65
N ILE A 19 -3.26 11.85 -9.66
CA ILE A 19 -2.85 13.28 -9.72
C ILE A 19 -4.06 14.20 -9.60
N ARG A 20 -5.16 13.86 -10.29
CA ARG A 20 -6.40 14.63 -10.20
C ARG A 20 -6.95 14.65 -8.77
N ASP A 21 -6.97 13.50 -8.09
CA ASP A 21 -7.43 13.42 -6.70
C ASP A 21 -6.53 14.24 -5.76
N ILE A 22 -5.20 14.20 -5.95
CA ILE A 22 -4.24 15.02 -5.19
C ILE A 22 -4.42 16.52 -5.50
N SER A 23 -4.64 16.89 -6.76
CA SER A 23 -4.92 18.27 -7.16
C SER A 23 -6.18 18.81 -6.48
N LEU A 24 -7.28 18.05 -6.51
CA LEU A 24 -8.54 18.42 -5.85
C LEU A 24 -8.39 18.58 -4.34
N TRP A 25 -7.60 17.72 -3.71
CA TRP A 25 -7.33 17.78 -2.27
C TRP A 25 -6.42 18.94 -1.87
N SER A 26 -5.36 19.19 -2.64
CA SER A 26 -4.33 20.19 -2.33
C SER A 26 -4.69 21.61 -2.78
N GLY A 27 -5.58 21.74 -3.76
CA GLY A 27 -5.94 23.02 -4.38
C GLY A 27 -4.95 23.50 -5.46
N HIS A 28 -3.89 22.75 -5.73
CA HIS A 28 -2.94 23.05 -6.80
C HIS A 28 -3.49 22.64 -8.17
N GLU A 29 -3.03 23.33 -9.21
CA GLU A 29 -3.37 22.98 -10.59
C GLU A 29 -2.79 21.58 -10.95
N PRO A 30 -3.52 20.72 -11.69
CA PRO A 30 -3.11 19.34 -11.99
C PRO A 30 -1.71 19.16 -12.60
N GLU A 31 -1.32 20.04 -13.52
CA GLU A 31 -0.04 19.99 -14.20
C GLU A 31 1.11 20.48 -13.29
N GLU A 32 0.87 21.51 -12.47
CA GLU A 32 1.82 21.95 -11.43
C GLU A 32 2.11 20.84 -10.42
N ILE A 33 1.07 20.22 -9.86
CA ILE A 33 1.25 19.15 -8.86
C ILE A 33 1.88 17.91 -9.48
N ARG A 34 1.58 17.59 -10.75
CA ARG A 34 2.23 16.50 -11.47
C ARG A 34 3.74 16.72 -11.55
N GLN A 35 4.19 17.89 -12.01
CA GLN A 35 5.62 18.19 -12.15
C GLN A 35 6.34 18.14 -10.80
N TYR A 36 5.70 18.65 -9.74
CA TYR A 36 6.24 18.56 -8.38
C TYR A 36 6.41 17.10 -7.93
N LEU A 37 5.40 16.25 -8.13
CA LEU A 37 5.42 14.85 -7.72
C LEU A 37 6.42 14.02 -8.54
N GLU A 38 6.57 14.30 -9.84
CA GLU A 38 7.62 13.68 -10.68
C GLU A 38 9.02 14.04 -10.17
N TRP A 39 9.24 15.32 -9.84
CA TRP A 39 10.50 15.79 -9.29
C TRP A 39 10.79 15.16 -7.91
N ASP A 40 9.82 15.14 -7.01
CA ASP A 40 9.98 14.56 -5.66
C ASP A 40 10.22 13.04 -5.73
N PHE A 41 9.53 12.33 -6.63
CA PHE A 41 9.81 10.92 -6.89
C PHE A 41 11.24 10.69 -7.39
N CYS A 42 11.70 11.48 -8.37
CA CYS A 42 13.07 11.38 -8.87
C CYS A 42 14.11 11.65 -7.78
N SER A 43 13.88 12.69 -6.96
CA SER A 43 14.76 13.08 -5.86
C SER A 43 14.88 11.96 -4.81
N ARG A 44 13.75 11.37 -4.38
CA ARG A 44 13.73 10.31 -3.37
C ARG A 44 14.33 9.00 -3.84
N ALA A 45 14.10 8.65 -5.09
CA ALA A 45 14.63 7.42 -5.68
C ALA A 45 16.09 7.58 -6.18
N MET A 46 16.70 8.77 -6.05
CA MET A 46 18.03 9.10 -6.58
C MET A 46 18.18 8.70 -8.05
N ARG A 47 17.13 8.98 -8.84
CA ARG A 47 17.03 8.59 -10.25
C ARG A 47 17.03 9.82 -11.16
N GLU A 48 17.37 9.60 -12.42
CA GLU A 48 17.23 10.61 -13.46
C GLU A 48 15.76 10.94 -13.72
N TRP A 49 15.54 12.13 -14.30
CA TRP A 49 14.23 12.59 -14.73
C TRP A 49 13.64 11.66 -15.81
N PHE A 50 12.32 11.50 -15.82
CA PHE A 50 11.60 10.70 -16.79
C PHE A 50 10.38 11.48 -17.31
N SER A 51 9.91 11.12 -18.51
CA SER A 51 8.66 11.64 -19.05
C SER A 51 7.58 10.58 -19.06
N LEU A 52 6.35 10.95 -18.68
CA LEU A 52 5.18 10.08 -18.81
C LEU A 52 4.76 9.81 -20.26
N SER A 53 5.40 10.43 -21.26
CA SER A 53 5.15 10.13 -22.67
C SER A 53 5.81 8.84 -23.14
N ASP A 54 6.94 8.46 -22.55
CA ASP A 54 7.85 7.44 -23.10
C ASP A 54 8.63 6.66 -22.04
N CYS A 55 8.41 6.89 -20.74
CA CYS A 55 9.06 6.09 -19.70
C CYS A 55 8.71 4.60 -19.81
N ASP A 56 9.59 3.75 -19.29
CA ASP A 56 9.37 2.31 -19.27
C ASP A 56 8.27 1.91 -18.28
N MET A 57 7.68 0.73 -18.49
CA MET A 57 6.60 0.20 -17.64
C MET A 57 6.99 0.06 -16.16
N THR A 58 8.26 -0.18 -15.85
CA THR A 58 8.73 -0.33 -14.46
C THR A 58 8.74 1.02 -13.76
N THR A 59 9.27 2.04 -14.41
CA THR A 59 9.22 3.43 -13.95
C THR A 59 7.78 3.88 -13.70
N ALA A 60 6.86 3.59 -14.63
CA ALA A 60 5.46 3.93 -14.45
C ALA A 60 4.81 3.22 -13.23
N ARG A 61 5.08 1.91 -13.06
CA ARG A 61 4.61 1.14 -11.89
C ARG A 61 5.15 1.71 -10.57
N GLU A 62 6.43 2.04 -10.52
CA GLU A 62 7.07 2.62 -9.34
C GLU A 62 6.49 3.98 -9.01
N PHE A 63 6.25 4.81 -10.03
CA PHE A 63 5.64 6.12 -9.84
C PHE A 63 4.19 6.02 -9.34
N ILE A 64 3.38 5.09 -9.87
CA ILE A 64 2.04 4.78 -9.33
C ILE A 64 2.13 4.40 -7.84
N THR A 65 3.08 3.52 -7.49
CA THR A 65 3.28 3.09 -6.10
C THR A 65 3.64 4.27 -5.20
N TYR A 66 4.50 5.18 -5.69
CA TYR A 66 4.85 6.41 -5.00
C TYR A 66 3.63 7.32 -4.78
N LEU A 67 2.79 7.52 -5.81
CA LEU A 67 1.57 8.33 -5.70
C LEU A 67 0.57 7.74 -4.69
N ILE A 68 0.43 6.42 -4.66
CA ILE A 68 -0.38 5.72 -3.65
C ILE A 68 0.17 5.97 -2.25
N SER A 69 1.49 5.85 -2.06
CA SER A 69 2.15 6.13 -0.79
C SER A 69 1.93 7.57 -0.34
N PHE A 70 2.04 8.53 -1.26
CA PHE A 70 1.72 9.94 -1.00
C PHE A 70 0.27 10.10 -0.51
N CYS A 71 -0.69 9.47 -1.19
CA CYS A 71 -2.10 9.53 -0.80
C CYS A 71 -2.34 8.98 0.61
N PHE A 72 -1.69 7.87 0.97
CA PHE A 72 -1.80 7.30 2.31
C PHE A 72 -1.17 8.18 3.39
N HIS A 73 0.04 8.68 3.13
CA HIS A 73 0.79 9.52 4.07
C HIS A 73 0.03 10.80 4.42
N TRP A 74 -0.50 11.48 3.41
CA TRP A 74 -1.22 12.75 3.59
C TRP A 74 -2.74 12.59 3.81
N GLY A 75 -3.25 11.37 3.73
CA GLY A 75 -4.68 11.09 3.87
C GLY A 75 -5.52 11.70 2.74
N VAL A 76 -4.99 11.72 1.51
CA VAL A 76 -5.67 12.24 0.32
C VAL A 76 -6.92 11.40 0.05
N PRO A 77 -8.13 12.02 -0.01
CA PRO A 77 -9.33 11.32 -0.43
C PRO A 77 -9.24 10.97 -1.92
N THR A 78 -9.41 9.69 -2.25
CA THR A 78 -9.40 9.22 -3.64
C THR A 78 -10.81 8.86 -4.10
N LYS A 79 -11.11 9.11 -5.37
CA LYS A 79 -12.41 8.78 -5.95
C LYS A 79 -12.56 7.26 -6.11
N ASP A 80 -11.55 6.64 -6.70
CA ASP A 80 -11.49 5.20 -6.88
C ASP A 80 -10.67 4.57 -5.76
N SER A 81 -10.90 3.28 -5.49
CA SER A 81 -10.04 2.54 -4.58
C SER A 81 -8.64 2.42 -5.19
N LEU A 82 -7.61 2.70 -4.39
CA LEU A 82 -6.23 2.53 -4.81
C LEU A 82 -5.87 1.05 -5.07
N LEU A 83 -6.72 0.10 -4.65
CA LEU A 83 -6.64 -1.31 -5.07
C LEU A 83 -6.79 -1.46 -6.59
N THR A 84 -7.68 -0.69 -7.22
CA THR A 84 -7.88 -0.75 -8.68
C THR A 84 -6.88 0.10 -9.44
N GLN A 85 -6.15 0.98 -8.74
CA GLN A 85 -5.14 1.86 -9.32
C GLN A 85 -3.72 1.28 -9.21
N THR A 86 -3.48 0.31 -8.34
CA THR A 86 -2.13 -0.27 -8.19
C THR A 86 -1.74 -1.15 -9.37
N ASP A 87 -0.44 -1.12 -9.68
CA ASP A 87 0.24 -2.01 -10.64
C ASP A 87 1.16 -3.02 -9.95
N ASP A 88 1.24 -2.95 -8.62
CA ASP A 88 1.98 -3.86 -7.76
C ASP A 88 1.11 -4.15 -6.54
N ILE A 89 0.33 -5.23 -6.63
CA ILE A 89 -0.60 -5.62 -5.57
C ILE A 89 0.14 -5.93 -4.26
N GLY A 90 1.33 -6.53 -4.33
CA GLY A 90 2.12 -6.86 -3.15
C GLY A 90 2.59 -5.62 -2.40
N LYS A 91 3.18 -4.65 -3.11
CA LYS A 91 3.59 -3.36 -2.51
C LYS A 91 2.39 -2.58 -2.00
N TYR A 92 1.27 -2.58 -2.72
CA TYR A 92 0.05 -1.90 -2.27
C TYR A 92 -0.49 -2.48 -0.95
N LEU A 93 -0.57 -3.81 -0.82
CA LEU A 93 -1.04 -4.46 0.40
C LEU A 93 -0.08 -4.21 1.58
N TYR A 94 1.22 -4.15 1.32
CA TYR A 94 2.23 -3.74 2.32
C TYR A 94 1.99 -2.30 2.79
N LEU A 95 1.82 -1.35 1.85
CA LEU A 95 1.54 0.05 2.15
C LEU A 95 0.22 0.22 2.94
N CYS A 96 -0.78 -0.60 2.64
CA CYS A 96 -2.04 -0.64 3.38
C CYS A 96 -1.84 -1.02 4.85
N LEU A 97 -1.02 -2.04 5.13
CA LEU A 97 -0.65 -2.41 6.49
C LEU A 97 0.12 -1.29 7.18
N GLU A 98 1.19 -0.80 6.56
CA GLU A 98 2.05 0.26 7.11
C GLU A 98 1.25 1.51 7.50
N ASN A 99 0.29 1.91 6.67
CA ASN A 99 -0.50 3.13 6.86
C ASN A 99 -1.85 2.90 7.54
N ARG A 100 -2.16 1.66 7.98
CA ARG A 100 -3.47 1.25 8.53
C ARG A 100 -4.65 1.69 7.64
N ARG A 101 -4.54 1.45 6.34
CA ARG A 101 -5.57 1.71 5.33
C ARG A 101 -6.15 0.40 4.82
N CYS A 102 -7.45 0.34 4.66
CA CYS A 102 -8.12 -0.87 4.19
C CYS A 102 -7.66 -1.20 2.77
N ALA A 103 -7.22 -2.43 2.55
CA ALA A 103 -6.79 -2.93 1.25
C ALA A 103 -7.90 -2.86 0.18
N ILE A 104 -9.17 -2.84 0.57
CA ILE A 104 -10.31 -2.84 -0.36
C ILE A 104 -10.83 -1.43 -0.64
N CYS A 105 -11.00 -0.60 0.38
CA CYS A 105 -11.67 0.71 0.25
C CYS A 105 -10.90 1.90 0.83
N ASN A 106 -9.66 1.71 1.25
CA ASN A 106 -8.74 2.73 1.78
C ASN A 106 -9.21 3.51 3.04
N ARG A 107 -10.35 3.15 3.63
CA ARG A 107 -10.77 3.66 4.95
C ARG A 107 -9.80 3.20 6.06
N PRO A 108 -9.76 3.90 7.21
CA PRO A 108 -8.97 3.43 8.37
C PRO A 108 -9.25 1.96 8.71
N ALA A 109 -8.18 1.24 9.04
CA ALA A 109 -8.20 -0.21 9.12
C ALA A 109 -7.49 -0.79 10.34
N GLU A 110 -7.90 -2.02 10.66
CA GLU A 110 -7.29 -2.89 11.65
C GLU A 110 -6.49 -3.99 10.95
N VAL A 111 -5.58 -4.62 11.71
CA VAL A 111 -4.77 -5.73 11.21
C VAL A 111 -5.57 -7.03 11.34
N HIS A 112 -5.91 -7.62 10.19
CA HIS A 112 -6.49 -8.94 10.10
C HIS A 112 -5.38 -9.98 9.89
N HIS A 113 -5.27 -10.96 10.80
CA HIS A 113 -4.30 -12.04 10.68
C HIS A 113 -4.88 -13.17 9.83
N VAL A 114 -4.18 -13.53 8.75
CA VAL A 114 -4.59 -14.59 7.82
C VAL A 114 -4.18 -15.96 8.34
N ASP A 115 -3.00 -16.04 8.96
CA ASP A 115 -2.59 -17.28 9.61
C ASP A 115 -3.44 -17.50 10.87
N ARG A 116 -4.11 -18.66 10.96
CA ARG A 116 -4.86 -19.04 12.16
C ARG A 116 -3.90 -19.31 13.31
N ILE A 117 -3.73 -18.34 14.19
CA ILE A 117 -3.09 -18.54 15.50
C ILE A 117 -4.01 -19.49 16.29
N GLY A 118 -3.57 -20.73 16.51
CA GLY A 118 -4.37 -21.80 17.11
C GLY A 118 -4.97 -21.44 18.48
N MET A 119 -6.15 -21.99 18.77
CA MET A 119 -6.81 -21.87 20.07
C MET A 119 -5.86 -22.39 21.17
N GLY A 120 -5.38 -21.50 22.04
CA GLY A 120 -4.46 -21.83 23.14
C GLY A 120 -3.15 -21.03 23.15
N MET A 121 -2.82 -20.35 22.04
CA MET A 121 -1.70 -19.42 22.03
C MET A 121 -2.15 -18.06 22.57
N ASP A 122 -1.55 -17.66 23.67
CA ASP A 122 -1.69 -16.33 24.26
C ASP A 122 -1.24 -15.28 23.24
N ARG A 123 -2.19 -14.49 22.72
CA ARG A 123 -1.95 -13.50 21.65
C ARG A 123 -0.91 -12.46 22.05
N GLU A 124 -0.71 -12.25 23.35
CA GLU A 124 0.33 -11.35 23.89
C GLU A 124 1.76 -11.95 23.81
N LYS A 125 1.86 -13.27 23.61
CA LYS A 125 3.14 -14.00 23.58
C LYS A 125 3.59 -14.44 22.19
N VAL A 126 2.73 -14.34 21.18
CA VAL A 126 3.05 -14.74 19.81
C VAL A 126 4.04 -13.75 19.19
N VAL A 127 5.12 -14.27 18.59
CA VAL A 127 5.99 -13.49 17.71
C VAL A 127 5.29 -13.38 16.36
N HIS A 128 5.00 -12.15 15.94
CA HIS A 128 4.20 -11.86 14.75
C HIS A 128 5.04 -11.79 13.47
N VAL A 129 6.37 -11.66 13.60
CA VAL A 129 7.28 -11.68 12.45
C VAL A 129 7.12 -13.00 11.72
N GLY A 130 6.89 -12.92 10.41
CA GLY A 130 6.72 -14.07 9.55
C GLY A 130 5.29 -14.57 9.39
N LEU A 131 4.34 -14.05 10.17
CA LEU A 131 2.91 -14.32 9.96
C LEU A 131 2.35 -13.43 8.84
N ASN A 132 1.31 -13.91 8.17
CA ASN A 132 0.58 -13.20 7.14
C ASN A 132 -0.56 -12.38 7.73
N ALA A 133 -0.62 -11.10 7.35
CA ALA A 133 -1.69 -10.20 7.75
C ALA A 133 -2.12 -9.28 6.60
N ILE A 134 -3.29 -8.65 6.73
CA ILE A 134 -3.81 -7.66 5.79
C ILE A 134 -4.55 -6.57 6.56
N ALA A 135 -4.51 -5.33 6.08
CA ALA A 135 -5.27 -4.23 6.68
C ALA A 135 -6.70 -4.17 6.13
N LEU A 136 -7.70 -4.32 6.99
CA LEU A 136 -9.12 -4.25 6.62
C LEU A 136 -9.86 -3.27 7.55
N CYS A 137 -10.74 -2.43 6.98
CA CYS A 137 -11.66 -1.65 7.79
C CYS A 137 -12.66 -2.58 8.47
N ARG A 138 -13.30 -2.13 9.55
CA ARG A 138 -14.22 -2.94 10.35
C ARG A 138 -15.22 -3.76 9.52
N ALA A 139 -15.87 -3.16 8.53
CA ALA A 139 -16.86 -3.84 7.69
C ALA A 139 -16.26 -5.03 6.91
N HIS A 140 -15.11 -4.82 6.25
CA HIS A 140 -14.41 -5.89 5.54
C HIS A 140 -13.73 -6.88 6.48
N HIS A 141 -13.33 -6.45 7.68
CA HIS A 141 -12.76 -7.31 8.70
C HIS A 141 -13.79 -8.32 9.23
N GLU A 142 -15.01 -7.84 9.52
CA GLU A 142 -16.16 -8.68 9.89
C GLU A 142 -16.61 -9.60 8.75
N GLU A 143 -16.49 -9.16 7.49
CA GLU A 143 -16.73 -10.01 6.32
C GLU A 143 -15.67 -11.10 6.18
N ALA A 144 -14.39 -10.77 6.35
CA ALA A 144 -13.30 -11.74 6.32
C ALA A 144 -13.50 -12.84 7.38
N HIS A 145 -13.92 -12.48 8.60
CA HIS A 145 -14.26 -13.47 9.63
C HIS A 145 -15.35 -14.48 9.21
N ARG A 146 -16.24 -14.11 8.28
CA ARG A 146 -17.32 -14.97 7.79
C ARG A 146 -16.94 -15.73 6.52
N ARG A 147 -16.19 -15.10 5.60
CA ARG A 147 -15.93 -15.63 4.25
C ARG A 147 -14.55 -15.28 3.69
N GLU A 148 -13.50 -15.31 4.52
CA GLU A 148 -12.12 -14.92 4.19
C GLU A 148 -11.66 -15.33 2.78
N ASN A 149 -11.61 -16.63 2.48
CA ASN A 149 -11.13 -17.13 1.20
C ASN A 149 -11.89 -16.56 0.00
N ALA A 150 -13.20 -16.37 0.14
CA ALA A 150 -14.03 -15.88 -0.93
C ALA A 150 -13.90 -14.36 -1.09
N LEU A 151 -13.83 -13.61 0.02
CA LEU A 151 -13.51 -12.18 -0.01
C LEU A 151 -12.16 -11.92 -0.68
N PHE A 152 -11.15 -12.72 -0.35
CA PHE A 152 -9.80 -12.58 -0.90
C PHE A 152 -9.77 -12.89 -2.39
N ALA A 153 -10.51 -13.91 -2.83
CA ALA A 153 -10.68 -14.22 -4.24
C ALA A 153 -11.41 -13.10 -5.00
N ASP A 154 -12.52 -12.58 -4.47
CA ASP A 154 -13.33 -11.55 -5.12
C ASP A 154 -12.51 -10.28 -5.40
N TYR A 155 -11.69 -9.86 -4.45
CA TYR A 155 -10.85 -8.65 -4.55
C TYR A 155 -9.42 -8.93 -5.03
N HIS A 156 -9.06 -10.18 -5.29
CA HIS A 156 -7.71 -10.59 -5.69
C HIS A 156 -6.63 -10.11 -4.70
N ILE A 157 -6.91 -10.20 -3.40
CA ILE A 157 -6.03 -9.79 -2.29
C ILE A 157 -5.56 -10.99 -1.48
N TYR A 158 -4.46 -10.81 -0.74
CA TYR A 158 -3.87 -11.87 0.09
C TYR A 158 -3.11 -11.28 1.29
N GLY A 159 -2.73 -12.14 2.23
CA GLY A 159 -1.94 -11.72 3.39
C GLY A 159 -0.49 -11.41 3.03
N ILE A 160 0.04 -10.33 3.59
CA ILE A 160 1.46 -9.96 3.50
C ILE A 160 2.19 -10.45 4.73
N LYS A 161 3.36 -11.06 4.49
CA LYS A 161 4.25 -11.51 5.55
C LYS A 161 4.78 -10.32 6.35
N LEU A 162 4.50 -10.31 7.64
CA LEU A 162 4.95 -9.27 8.56
C LEU A 162 6.46 -9.36 8.75
N ASP A 163 7.16 -8.26 8.46
CA ASP A 163 8.57 -8.09 8.78
C ASP A 163 8.75 -7.34 10.11
N LYS A 164 10.00 -7.10 10.52
CA LYS A 164 10.31 -6.35 11.74
C LYS A 164 9.80 -4.91 11.69
N HIS A 165 9.79 -4.29 10.51
CA HIS A 165 9.36 -2.90 10.32
C HIS A 165 7.85 -2.75 10.51
N LEU A 166 7.05 -3.58 9.83
CA LEU A 166 5.62 -3.65 10.01
C LEU A 166 5.25 -4.01 11.45
N CYS A 167 5.92 -4.98 12.07
CA CYS A 167 5.66 -5.30 13.47
C CYS A 167 5.89 -4.09 14.38
N LYS A 168 6.96 -3.31 14.15
CA LYS A 168 7.24 -2.09 14.91
C LYS A 168 6.15 -1.03 14.73
N ILE A 169 5.77 -0.71 13.49
CA ILE A 169 4.75 0.31 13.19
C ILE A 169 3.37 -0.11 13.70
N LEU A 170 3.06 -1.40 13.60
CA LEU A 170 1.77 -1.95 14.01
C LEU A 170 1.67 -2.22 15.51
N ASN A 171 2.75 -1.99 16.27
CA ASN A 171 2.88 -2.34 17.69
C ASN A 171 2.62 -3.82 17.97
N LEU A 172 3.14 -4.70 17.10
CA LEU A 172 3.07 -6.16 17.22
C LEU A 172 4.38 -6.70 17.80
N ARG A 173 4.29 -7.79 18.56
CA ARG A 173 5.47 -8.39 19.21
C ARG A 173 6.39 -9.03 18.18
N SER A 174 7.64 -8.57 18.10
CA SER A 174 8.63 -9.01 17.11
C SER A 174 9.68 -10.00 17.63
N GLY A 175 9.56 -10.47 18.88
CA GLY A 175 10.50 -11.42 19.50
C GLY A 175 11.73 -10.80 20.15
N GLU A 176 11.99 -9.50 19.92
CA GLU A 176 13.08 -8.75 20.58
C GLU A 176 12.53 -7.95 21.78
N GLN A 177 12.39 -8.60 22.93
CA GLN A 177 12.39 -7.94 24.24
C GLN A 177 13.15 -8.81 25.26
N SER A 178 14.45 -8.57 25.41
CA SER A 178 15.17 -8.68 26.69
C SER A 178 16.62 -8.18 26.57
N SER A 179 16.84 -6.87 26.74
CA SER A 179 18.02 -6.33 27.45
C SER A 179 18.00 -4.81 27.42
N GLU A 180 17.36 -4.19 28.41
CA GLU A 180 17.79 -2.94 29.04
C GLU A 180 16.81 -2.58 30.17
N LYS A 181 16.98 -3.30 31.28
CA LYS A 181 16.77 -2.73 32.61
C LYS A 181 18.11 -2.84 33.32
N ARG A 182 18.86 -1.74 33.39
CA ARG A 182 19.80 -1.43 34.46
C ARG A 182 19.86 0.08 34.61
#